data_AF-A0A845ZU25-F1
#
_entry.id   AF-A0A845ZU25-F1
#
_cell.length_a   1.000
_cell.length_b   1.000
_cell.length_c   1.000
_cell.angle_alpha   90.00
_cell.angle_beta   90.00
_cell.angle_gamma   90.00
#
_symmetry.space_group_name_H-M   'P 1'
#
loop_
_entity.id
_entity.type
_entity.pdbx_description
1 polymer ?
#
loop_
_entity_poly.entity_id
_entity_poly.type
_entity_poly.pdbx_seq_one_letter_code
_entity_poly.pdbx_strand_id
1 'polypeptide(L)'
;SAGSSELADQWIFEAMRNTDLSDVPDGKHCAEALGPKIQGNPLKLKEHICVLFNLQAPVFENIARTFNELRDALTDLESLYSPGCRAEGIVFRHEDGRQAKIKCKDF
;
A
#
# COMPACT_ATOMS: atom_id res chain seq x y z
N SER A 1 -8.59 -21.55 17.62
CA SER A 1 -8.19 -20.35 18.40
C SER A 1 -6.85 -19.90 17.88
N ALA A 2 -6.80 -18.82 17.09
CA ALA A 2 -5.52 -18.26 16.64
C ALA A 2 -4.83 -17.59 17.86
N GLY A 3 -3.53 -17.86 18.03
CA GLY A 3 -2.76 -17.49 19.21
C GLY A 3 -2.62 -15.97 19.36
N SER A 4 -2.91 -15.49 20.57
CA SER A 4 -2.97 -14.08 20.95
C SER A 4 -1.65 -13.59 21.59
N SER A 5 -0.48 -13.89 21.02
CA SER A 5 0.78 -13.58 21.74
C SER A 5 1.92 -12.94 20.95
N GLU A 6 1.72 -12.49 19.70
CA GLU A 6 2.75 -11.69 19.03
C GLU A 6 2.34 -10.21 18.95
N LEU A 7 3.18 -9.33 19.50
CA LEU A 7 3.01 -7.87 19.43
C LEU A 7 2.94 -7.35 17.98
N ALA A 8 3.40 -8.13 17.00
CA ALA A 8 3.29 -7.79 15.58
C ALA A 8 1.83 -7.86 15.10
N ASP A 9 1.05 -8.83 15.57
CA ASP A 9 -0.33 -9.03 15.14
C ASP A 9 -1.26 -7.96 15.71
N GLN A 10 -0.93 -7.38 16.86
CA GLN A 10 -1.80 -6.38 17.51
C GLN A 10 -2.05 -5.16 16.59
N TRP A 11 -1.04 -4.73 15.82
CA TRP A 11 -1.15 -3.59 14.92
C TRP A 11 -1.94 -3.94 13.66
N ILE A 12 -1.86 -5.20 13.20
CA ILE A 12 -2.68 -5.71 12.10
C ILE A 12 -4.16 -5.78 12.53
N PHE A 13 -4.45 -6.28 13.74
CA PHE A 13 -5.82 -6.30 14.28
C PHE A 13 -6.37 -4.89 14.55
N GLU A 14 -5.52 -3.97 14.97
CA GLU A 14 -5.91 -2.56 15.11
C GLU A 14 -6.22 -1.93 13.74
N ALA A 15 -5.36 -2.14 12.73
CA ALA A 15 -5.60 -1.68 11.36
C ALA A 15 -6.95 -2.18 10.82
N MET A 16 -7.25 -3.47 11.01
CA MET A 16 -8.52 -4.06 10.57
C MET A 16 -9.71 -3.40 11.26
N ARG A 17 -9.66 -3.20 12.58
CA ARG A 17 -10.76 -2.57 13.35
C ARG A 17 -11.00 -1.10 12.97
N ASN A 18 -9.96 -0.38 12.58
CA ASN A 18 -10.04 1.04 12.22
C ASN A 18 -10.45 1.25 10.75
N THR A 19 -10.49 0.20 9.94
CA THR A 19 -10.84 0.31 8.52
C THR A 19 -12.32 0.02 8.35
N ASP A 20 -13.04 0.94 7.71
CA ASP A 20 -14.42 0.68 7.30
C ASP A 20 -14.43 -0.33 6.15
N LEU A 21 -15.09 -1.46 6.39
CA LEU A 21 -15.23 -2.56 5.43
C LEU A 21 -16.69 -2.76 5.02
N SER A 22 -17.59 -1.84 5.36
CA SER A 22 -19.03 -1.99 5.12
C SER A 22 -19.40 -2.15 3.64
N ASP A 23 -18.65 -1.51 2.75
CA ASP A 23 -18.83 -1.58 1.29
C ASP A 23 -17.95 -2.65 0.60
N VAL A 24 -17.22 -3.45 1.38
CA VAL A 24 -16.34 -4.50 0.83
C VAL A 24 -17.18 -5.75 0.53
N PRO A 25 -17.21 -6.23 -0.73
CA PRO A 25 -18.03 -7.38 -1.10
C PRO A 25 -17.53 -8.66 -0.42
N ASP A 26 -18.41 -9.64 -0.23
CA ASP A 26 -18.03 -10.95 0.29
C ASP A 26 -16.93 -11.60 -0.58
N GLY A 27 -15.91 -12.15 0.08
CA GLY A 27 -14.82 -12.83 -0.60
C GLY A 27 -13.48 -12.70 0.12
N LYS A 28 -12.40 -13.02 -0.60
CA LYS A 28 -11.03 -12.85 -0.13
C LYS A 28 -10.46 -11.58 -0.76
N HIS A 29 -10.05 -10.64 0.08
CA HIS A 29 -9.43 -9.40 -0.36
C HIS A 29 -8.02 -9.27 0.19
N CYS A 30 -7.11 -8.79 -0.66
CA CYS A 30 -5.73 -8.56 -0.28
C CYS A 30 -5.58 -7.11 0.19
N ALA A 31 -5.06 -6.94 1.39
CA ALA A 31 -4.84 -5.64 1.99
C ALA A 31 -3.42 -5.51 2.55
N GLU A 32 -2.93 -4.27 2.61
CA GLU A 32 -1.70 -3.91 3.32
C GLU A 32 -2.08 -3.17 4.60
N ALA A 33 -1.56 -3.59 5.74
CA ALA A 33 -1.68 -2.84 6.99
C ALA A 33 -0.62 -1.74 7.03
N LEU A 34 -1.04 -0.51 7.29
CA LEU A 34 -0.18 0.68 7.32
C LEU A 34 -0.44 1.43 8.62
N GLY A 35 0.57 2.12 9.17
CA GLY A 35 0.39 2.94 10.36
C GLY A 35 1.64 3.04 11.22
N PRO A 36 1.53 3.68 12.40
CA PRO A 36 2.58 3.66 13.43
C PRO A 36 3.09 2.24 13.69
N LYS A 37 4.38 2.08 14.06
CA LYS A 37 4.96 0.77 14.44
C LYS A 37 4.89 -0.36 13.39
N ILE A 38 4.35 -0.10 12.20
CA ILE A 38 4.41 -0.99 11.03
C ILE A 38 5.43 -0.42 10.04
N GLN A 39 6.50 -1.18 9.78
CA GLN A 39 7.56 -0.84 8.80
C GLN A 39 8.11 0.60 8.92
N GLY A 40 8.14 1.17 10.13
CA GLY A 40 8.64 2.52 10.39
C GLY A 40 7.69 3.66 9.99
N ASN A 41 6.45 3.37 9.56
CA ASN A 41 5.42 4.34 9.19
C ASN A 41 5.91 5.41 8.17
N PRO A 42 6.41 5.01 6.99
CA PRO A 42 6.98 5.95 6.01
C PRO A 42 5.96 6.99 5.52
N LEU A 43 4.66 6.65 5.57
CA LEU A 43 3.56 7.54 5.19
C LEU A 43 3.08 8.46 6.33
N LYS A 44 3.71 8.40 7.51
CA LYS A 44 3.42 9.23 8.69
C LYS A 44 1.93 9.25 9.07
N LEU A 45 1.26 8.11 8.89
CA LEU A 45 -0.15 7.98 9.26
C LEU A 45 -0.30 8.07 10.78
N LYS A 46 -1.41 8.65 11.23
CA LYS A 46 -1.71 8.80 12.67
C LYS A 46 -2.34 7.53 13.26
N GLU A 47 -2.96 6.72 12.42
CA GLU A 47 -3.73 5.55 12.80
C GLU A 47 -3.26 4.35 11.97
N HIS A 48 -3.51 3.15 12.49
CA HIS A 48 -3.35 1.94 11.72
C HIS A 48 -4.58 1.76 10.83
N ILE A 49 -4.38 1.49 9.54
CA ILE A 49 -5.44 1.23 8.56
C ILE A 49 -5.05 0.09 7.62
N CYS A 50 -6.04 -0.56 7.02
CA CYS A 50 -5.88 -1.53 5.95
C CYS A 50 -6.20 -0.87 4.61
N VAL A 51 -5.27 -0.93 3.68
CA VAL A 51 -5.48 -0.51 2.30
C VAL A 51 -5.80 -1.74 1.47
N LEU A 52 -7.06 -1.86 1.02
CA LEU A 52 -7.52 -2.95 0.15
C LEU A 52 -7.05 -2.70 -1.29
N PHE A 53 -5.77 -2.96 -1.54
CA PHE A 53 -5.18 -2.62 -2.82
C PHE A 53 -5.82 -3.36 -3.99
N ASN A 54 -6.45 -4.52 -3.80
CA ASN A 54 -7.13 -5.24 -4.89
C ASN A 54 -8.48 -4.62 -5.30
N LEU A 55 -9.05 -3.74 -4.47
CA LEU A 55 -10.34 -3.08 -4.73
C LEU A 55 -10.20 -1.57 -4.94
N GLN A 56 -9.42 -0.91 -4.08
CA GLN A 56 -9.42 0.55 -3.95
C GLN A 56 -7.97 1.08 -3.94
N ALA A 57 -7.22 0.77 -4.99
CA ALA A 57 -5.91 1.37 -5.20
C ALA A 57 -6.04 2.66 -6.05
N PRO A 58 -5.48 3.79 -5.60
CA PRO A 58 -5.37 4.97 -6.42
C PRO A 58 -4.44 4.69 -7.60
N VAL A 59 -4.78 5.24 -8.76
CA VAL A 59 -4.09 5.00 -10.02
C VAL A 59 -3.33 6.26 -10.43
N PHE A 60 -2.07 6.08 -10.82
CA PHE A 60 -1.32 7.13 -11.50
C PHE A 60 -1.64 7.08 -13.01
N GLU A 61 -2.49 7.98 -13.49
CA GLU A 61 -2.96 7.99 -14.89
C GLU A 61 -1.82 8.22 -15.91
N ASN A 62 -0.85 9.06 -15.56
CA ASN A 62 0.17 9.55 -16.48
C ASN A 62 1.60 9.28 -15.98
N ILE A 63 1.89 8.03 -15.63
CA ILE A 63 3.25 7.63 -15.23
C ILE A 63 4.06 7.11 -16.40
N ALA A 64 5.37 7.37 -16.37
CA ALA A 64 6.33 6.89 -17.35
C ALA A 64 6.30 5.35 -17.49
N ARG A 65 6.69 4.84 -18.66
CA ARG A 65 6.63 3.39 -18.97
C ARG A 65 7.94 2.77 -19.42
N THR A 66 9.02 3.56 -19.54
CA THR A 66 10.36 3.03 -19.78
C THR A 66 11.15 2.98 -18.48
N PHE A 67 12.13 2.08 -18.38
CA PHE A 67 12.93 1.90 -17.16
C PHE A 67 13.64 3.19 -16.72
N ASN A 68 14.27 3.90 -17.66
CA ASN A 68 15.01 5.14 -17.36
C ASN A 68 14.08 6.28 -16.95
N GLU A 69 12.95 6.47 -17.63
CA GLU A 69 11.99 7.51 -17.23
C GLU A 69 11.32 7.18 -15.90
N LEU A 70 11.12 5.89 -15.59
CA LEU A 70 10.60 5.45 -14.30
C LEU A 70 11.58 5.75 -13.15
N ARG A 71 12.88 5.58 -13.37
CA ARG A 71 13.90 5.98 -12.38
C ARG A 71 13.73 7.43 -11.97
N ASP A 72 13.65 8.28 -12.99
CA ASP A 72 13.57 9.72 -12.79
C ASP A 72 12.22 10.09 -12.15
N ALA A 73 11.11 9.54 -12.65
CA ALA A 73 9.77 9.77 -12.11
C ALA A 73 9.61 9.32 -10.64
N LEU A 74 10.22 8.19 -10.25
CA LEU A 74 10.13 7.67 -8.88
C LEU A 74 11.01 8.41 -7.87
N THR A 75 11.88 9.31 -8.31
CA THR A 75 12.74 10.08 -7.41
C THR A 75 11.92 10.99 -6.50
N ASP A 76 10.90 11.65 -7.06
CA ASP A 76 10.08 12.64 -6.37
C ASP A 76 8.60 12.26 -6.31
N LEU A 77 8.26 11.00 -6.64
CA LEU A 77 6.86 10.56 -6.66
C LEU A 77 6.26 10.61 -5.25
N GLU A 78 5.23 11.44 -5.09
CA GLU A 78 4.45 11.49 -3.87
C GLU A 78 3.43 10.34 -3.81
N SER A 79 3.18 9.85 -2.60
CA SER A 79 2.17 8.83 -2.32
C SER A 79 0.77 9.40 -2.47
N LEU A 80 -0.06 8.78 -3.30
CA LEU A 80 -1.49 9.12 -3.40
C LEU A 80 -2.27 8.75 -2.12
N TYR A 81 -1.71 7.90 -1.25
CA TYR A 81 -2.31 7.58 0.05
C TYR A 81 -1.96 8.59 1.15
N SER A 82 -0.85 9.34 0.99
CA SER A 82 -0.40 10.31 1.98
C SER A 82 0.39 11.42 1.26
N PRO A 83 -0.29 12.47 0.76
CA PRO A 83 0.37 13.60 0.10
C PRO A 83 1.47 14.22 0.95
N GLY A 84 2.57 14.64 0.32
CA GLY A 84 3.78 15.11 1.01
C GLY A 84 4.66 14.01 1.62
N CYS A 85 4.27 12.73 1.50
CA CYS A 85 5.16 11.60 1.76
C CYS A 85 5.58 10.95 0.44
N ARG A 86 6.85 10.56 0.33
CA ARG A 86 7.37 9.89 -0.87
C ARG A 86 6.80 8.47 -0.98
N ALA A 87 6.43 8.07 -2.18
CA ALA A 87 6.07 6.69 -2.48
C ALA A 87 7.31 5.77 -2.43
N GLU A 88 7.15 4.53 -1.94
CA GLU A 88 8.22 3.52 -1.99
C GLU A 88 8.51 3.05 -3.43
N GLY A 89 7.48 3.07 -4.27
CA GLY A 89 7.48 2.56 -5.63
C GLY A 89 6.07 2.48 -6.18
N ILE A 90 5.91 1.77 -7.29
CA ILE A 90 4.62 1.57 -7.97
C ILE A 90 4.40 0.10 -8.31
N VAL A 91 3.13 -0.28 -8.37
CA VAL A 91 2.69 -1.61 -8.80
C VAL A 91 1.95 -1.46 -10.13
N PHE A 92 2.44 -2.13 -11.16
CA PHE A 92 1.77 -2.29 -12.44
C PHE A 92 0.83 -3.48 -12.37
N ARG A 93 -0.37 -3.30 -12.90
CA ARG A 93 -1.38 -4.35 -13.03
C ARG A 93 -1.80 -4.48 -14.48
N HIS A 94 -1.96 -5.72 -14.91
CA HIS A 94 -2.52 -6.05 -16.20
C HIS A 94 -3.89 -6.71 -16.00
N GLU A 95 -4.80 -6.53 -16.96
CA GLU A 95 -6.20 -7.01 -16.87
C GLU A 95 -6.29 -8.54 -16.77
N ASP A 96 -5.29 -9.26 -17.29
CA ASP A 96 -5.17 -10.72 -17.14
C ASP A 96 -4.72 -11.20 -15.75
N GLY A 97 -4.55 -10.28 -14.79
CA GLY A 97 -4.17 -10.58 -13.42
C GLY A 97 -2.67 -10.55 -13.13
N ARG A 98 -1.80 -10.38 -14.15
CA ARG A 98 -0.36 -10.20 -13.92
C ARG A 98 -0.08 -8.91 -13.17
N GLN A 99 0.95 -8.95 -12.31
CA GLN A 99 1.40 -7.80 -11.54
C GLN A 99 2.93 -7.73 -11.55
N ALA A 100 3.46 -6.52 -11.61
CA ALA A 100 4.88 -6.23 -11.43
C ALA A 100 5.03 -5.01 -10.53
N LYS A 101 6.16 -4.90 -9.82
CA LYS A 101 6.46 -3.72 -9.02
C LYS A 101 7.88 -3.23 -9.31
N ILE A 102 8.08 -1.94 -9.15
CA ILE A 102 9.41 -1.32 -9.16
C ILE A 102 9.48 -0.31 -8.02
N LYS A 103 10.56 -0.37 -7.25
CA LYS A 103 10.79 0.48 -6.08
C LYS A 103 11.87 1.50 -6.38
N CYS A 104 11.83 2.61 -5.66
CA CYS A 104 12.85 3.65 -5.73
C CYS A 104 14.28 3.12 -5.49
N LYS A 105 14.42 2.07 -4.67
CA LYS A 105 15.70 1.43 -4.35
C LYS A 105 16.19 0.41 -5.40
N ASP A 106 15.39 0.12 -6.41
CA ASP A 106 15.76 -0.83 -7.48
C ASP A 106 16.60 -0.15 -8.58
N PHE A 107 16.84 1.16 -8.45
CA PHE A 107 17.73 1.96 -9.28
C PHE A 107 18.98 2.39 -8.50
#